data_AF-A0A0L0V835-F1
#
_entry.id   AF-A0A0L0V835-F1
#
_cell.length_a   1.000
_cell.length_b   1.000
_cell.length_c   1.000
_cell.angle_alpha   90.00
_cell.angle_beta   90.00
_cell.angle_gamma   90.00
#
_symmetry.space_group_name_H-M   'P 1'
#
loop_
_entity.id
_entity.type
_entity.pdbx_description
1 polymer ?
#
loop_
_entity_poly.entity_id
_entity_poly.type
_entity_poly.pdbx_seq_one_letter_code
_entity_poly.pdbx_strand_id
1 'polypeptide(L)'
;MLQFSRLIALVLLMVCWQVTGDDQQIVYFGCKKNVDGLCSYVHTINSDLQTLIWAERSIPGKRDYECGPGWKGQCCPQHQFQEIDNIQ
;
A
#
# COMPACT_ATOMS: atom_id res chain seq x y z
N MET A 1 -26.29 28.70 32.55
CA MET A 1 -25.42 27.51 32.40
C MET A 1 -25.44 26.89 30.99
N LEU A 2 -25.89 27.59 29.94
CA LEU A 2 -25.99 27.04 28.57
C LEU A 2 -24.87 27.50 27.61
N GLN A 3 -24.03 28.46 28.04
CA GLN A 3 -22.99 29.06 27.18
C GLN A 3 -21.65 28.34 27.26
N PHE A 4 -21.27 27.80 28.43
CA PHE A 4 -20.00 27.08 28.60
C PHE A 4 -19.96 25.73 27.87
N SER A 5 -21.10 25.05 27.71
CA SER A 5 -21.18 23.78 26.99
C SER A 5 -20.92 23.91 25.48
N ARG A 6 -21.19 25.09 24.89
CA ARG A 6 -20.95 25.35 23.46
C ARG A 6 -19.46 25.51 23.13
N LEU A 7 -18.66 26.01 24.07
CA LEU A 7 -17.21 26.20 23.86
C LEU A 7 -16.46 24.86 23.84
N ILE A 8 -16.87 23.90 24.67
CA ILE A 8 -16.25 22.56 24.72
C ILE A 8 -16.50 21.81 23.41
N ALA A 9 -17.71 21.93 22.83
CA ALA A 9 -18.04 21.30 21.56
C ALA A 9 -17.18 21.82 20.39
N LEU A 10 -16.85 23.12 20.38
CA LEU A 10 -16.01 23.71 19.33
C LEU A 10 -14.54 23.28 19.42
N VAL A 11 -14.00 23.08 20.63
CA VAL A 11 -12.61 22.61 20.81
C VAL A 11 -12.47 21.15 20.39
N LEU A 12 -13.45 20.29 20.69
CA LEU A 12 -13.40 18.88 20.30
C LEU A 12 -13.38 18.68 18.77
N LEU A 13 -14.08 19.54 18.00
CA LEU A 13 -14.10 19.43 16.54
C LEU A 13 -12.77 19.80 15.87
N MET A 14 -11.93 20.62 16.51
CA MET A 14 -10.62 20.99 15.93
C MET A 14 -9.53 19.95 16.15
N VAL A 15 -9.67 19.04 17.11
CA VAL A 15 -8.67 17.99 17.39
C VAL A 15 -8.79 16.80 16.42
N CYS A 16 -9.93 16.63 15.74
CA CYS A 16 -10.14 15.51 14.83
C CYS A 16 -9.48 15.65 13.45
N TRP A 17 -8.81 16.78 13.14
CA TRP A 17 -8.32 17.06 11.78
C TRP A 17 -6.82 16.86 11.56
N GLN A 18 -6.03 16.48 12.56
CA GLN A 18 -4.56 16.37 12.41
C GLN A 18 -4.03 14.95 12.27
N VAL A 19 -4.84 13.99 11.82
CA VAL A 19 -4.38 12.63 11.51
C VAL A 19 -4.81 12.18 10.12
N THR A 20 -4.48 12.97 9.10
CA THR A 20 -4.20 12.39 7.78
C THR A 20 -2.73 11.99 7.84
N GLY A 21 -2.49 10.84 8.47
CA GLY A 21 -1.16 10.26 8.63
C GLY A 21 -0.55 10.03 7.25
N ASP A 22 0.68 10.53 7.14
CA ASP A 22 1.71 10.22 6.16
C ASP A 22 1.44 8.94 5.35
N ASP A 23 1.56 9.04 4.02
CA ASP A 23 1.30 8.03 2.98
C ASP A 23 2.29 6.83 3.04
N GLN A 24 2.54 6.32 4.24
CA GLN A 24 3.38 5.17 4.53
C GLN A 24 2.56 3.91 4.80
N GLN A 25 1.36 3.79 4.20
CA GLN A 25 0.47 2.67 4.50
C GLN A 25 0.86 1.43 3.70
N ILE A 26 0.87 0.28 4.38
CA ILE A 26 0.98 -1.05 3.75
C ILE A 26 -0.21 -1.21 2.81
N VAL A 27 0.07 -1.62 1.56
CA VAL A 27 -0.94 -1.81 0.53
C VAL A 27 -1.34 -3.27 0.48
N TYR A 28 -2.59 -3.56 0.85
CA TYR A 28 -3.17 -4.89 0.78
C TYR A 28 -3.97 -5.10 -0.51
N PHE A 29 -3.81 -6.26 -1.15
CA PHE A 29 -4.53 -6.59 -2.39
C PHE A 29 -4.68 -8.10 -2.58
N GLY A 30 -5.58 -8.52 -3.48
CA GLY A 30 -5.82 -9.93 -3.78
C GLY A 30 -5.71 -10.20 -5.27
N CYS A 31 -5.14 -11.36 -5.63
CA CYS A 31 -5.06 -11.81 -7.02
C CYS A 31 -5.93 -13.05 -7.27
N LYS A 32 -6.38 -13.21 -8.52
CA LYS A 32 -7.10 -14.41 -8.96
C LYS A 32 -6.19 -15.65 -8.91
N LYS A 33 -6.78 -16.84 -9.04
CA LYS A 33 -6.03 -18.09 -9.16
C LYS A 33 -5.11 -18.04 -10.39
N ASN A 34 -3.94 -18.67 -10.32
CA ASN A 34 -2.92 -18.73 -11.38
C ASN A 34 -2.30 -17.37 -11.77
N VAL A 35 -2.25 -16.47 -10.80
CA VAL A 35 -1.63 -15.15 -10.89
C VAL A 35 -0.76 -14.98 -9.66
N ASP A 36 0.41 -14.38 -9.84
CA ASP A 36 1.33 -14.04 -8.76
C ASP A 36 1.18 -12.55 -8.39
N GLY A 37 1.31 -12.27 -7.09
CA GLY A 37 1.29 -10.91 -6.57
C GLY A 37 2.68 -10.29 -6.67
N LEU A 38 2.75 -9.06 -7.19
CA LEU A 38 3.97 -8.26 -7.30
C LEU A 38 3.76 -6.91 -6.63
N CYS A 39 4.85 -6.32 -6.17
CA CYS A 39 4.92 -4.93 -5.74
C CYS A 39 5.72 -4.15 -6.76
N SER A 40 5.16 -3.04 -7.24
CA SER A 40 5.83 -2.14 -8.17
C SER A 40 6.13 -0.80 -7.53
N TYR A 41 7.36 -0.32 -7.72
CA TYR A 41 7.80 1.02 -7.33
C TYR A 41 8.25 1.78 -8.57
N VAL A 42 7.69 2.98 -8.77
CA VAL A 42 8.08 3.86 -9.87
C VAL A 42 9.05 4.90 -9.31
N HIS A 43 10.25 4.98 -9.88
CA HIS A 43 11.25 5.96 -9.44
C HIS A 43 10.85 7.35 -9.93
N THR A 44 10.67 8.29 -9.01
CA THR A 44 10.24 9.67 -9.33
C THR A 44 11.30 10.46 -10.10
N ILE A 45 12.56 10.07 -10.00
CA ILE A 45 13.70 10.73 -10.66
C ILE A 45 13.84 10.25 -12.12
N ASN A 46 13.54 8.98 -12.38
CA ASN A 46 13.58 8.37 -13.71
C ASN A 46 12.25 7.62 -13.91
N SER A 47 11.25 8.31 -14.47
CA SER A 47 9.89 7.78 -14.67
C SER A 47 9.84 6.49 -15.49
N ASP A 48 10.90 6.21 -16.25
CA ASP A 48 11.02 5.05 -17.12
C ASP A 48 11.59 3.83 -16.37
N LEU A 49 12.10 4.02 -15.16
CA LEU A 49 12.59 2.96 -14.29
C LEU A 49 11.49 2.53 -13.32
N GLN A 50 11.09 1.28 -13.45
CA GLN A 50 10.19 0.61 -12.52
C GLN A 50 10.93 -0.56 -11.87
N THR A 51 10.88 -0.63 -10.54
CA THR A 51 11.34 -1.80 -9.78
C THR A 51 10.13 -2.67 -9.47
N LEU A 52 10.27 -3.97 -9.69
CA LEU A 52 9.27 -4.99 -9.41
C LEU A 52 9.88 -6.01 -8.44
N ILE A 53 9.15 -6.32 -7.37
CA ILE A 53 9.51 -7.39 -6.42
C ILE A 53 8.29 -8.28 -6.19
N TRP A 54 8.51 -9.48 -5.64
CA TRP A 54 7.41 -10.35 -5.22
C TRP A 54 6.66 -9.74 -4.03
N ALA A 55 5.32 -9.82 -4.07
CA ALA A 55 4.51 -9.41 -2.95
C ALA A 55 4.51 -10.48 -1.85
N GLU A 56 4.47 -10.03 -0.60
CA GLU A 56 4.38 -10.90 0.55
C GLU A 56 2.94 -11.39 0.72
N ARG A 57 2.76 -12.63 1.19
CA ARG A 57 1.41 -13.13 1.50
C ARG A 57 1.02 -12.67 2.89
N SER A 58 -0.03 -11.86 3.01
CA SER A 58 -0.55 -11.41 4.30
C SER A 58 -1.07 -12.56 5.17
N ILE A 59 -1.63 -13.60 4.54
CA ILE A 59 -2.13 -14.79 5.24
C ILE A 59 -1.61 -16.04 4.55
N PRO A 60 -0.88 -16.93 5.25
CA PRO A 60 -0.46 -18.21 4.71
C PRO A 60 -1.64 -19.01 4.12
N GLY A 61 -1.48 -19.52 2.90
CA GLY A 61 -2.49 -20.31 2.20
C GLY A 61 -3.60 -19.50 1.51
N LYS A 62 -3.70 -18.18 1.74
CA LYS A 62 -4.56 -17.28 0.97
C LYS A 62 -3.78 -16.57 -0.12
N ARG A 63 -4.49 -16.04 -1.11
CA ARG A 63 -3.95 -15.19 -2.21
C ARG A 63 -4.20 -13.70 -1.91
N ASP A 64 -4.09 -13.37 -0.62
CA ASP A 64 -4.09 -12.01 -0.12
C ASP A 64 -2.63 -11.61 0.07
N TYR A 65 -2.26 -10.48 -0.49
CA TYR A 65 -0.89 -10.01 -0.59
C TYR A 65 -0.76 -8.61 0.02
N GLU A 66 0.46 -8.30 0.43
CA GLU A 66 0.84 -6.98 0.90
C GLU A 66 2.11 -6.48 0.24
N CYS A 67 2.13 -5.16 0.07
CA CYS A 67 3.28 -4.40 -0.37
C CYS A 67 3.64 -3.35 0.68
N GLY A 68 4.94 -3.12 0.83
CA GLY A 68 5.44 -2.08 1.73
C GLY A 68 4.98 -0.67 1.34
N PRO A 69 5.21 0.30 2.24
CA PRO A 69 4.90 1.71 1.99
C PRO A 69 5.46 2.23 0.66
N GLY A 70 4.65 2.98 -0.10
CA GLY A 70 5.06 3.56 -1.38
C GLY A 70 5.13 2.57 -2.56
N TRP A 71 4.90 1.28 -2.34
CA TRP A 71 4.78 0.29 -3.40
C TRP A 71 3.32 0.11 -3.82
N LYS A 72 3.11 -0.18 -5.10
CA LYS A 72 1.79 -0.47 -5.67
C LYS A 72 1.65 -1.96 -5.96
N GLY A 73 0.61 -2.58 -5.41
CA GLY A 73 0.27 -3.97 -5.67
C GLY A 73 -0.16 -4.21 -7.12
N GLN A 74 0.36 -5.28 -7.72
CA GLN A 74 0.05 -5.72 -9.07
C GLN A 74 -0.19 -7.23 -9.12
N CYS A 75 -1.04 -7.65 -10.04
CA CYS A 75 -1.36 -9.04 -10.29
C CYS A 75 -0.82 -9.43 -11.66
N CYS A 76 0.17 -10.32 -11.70
CA CYS A 76 0.83 -10.74 -12.93
C CYS A 76 0.54 -12.22 -13.22
N PRO A 77 0.23 -12.60 -14.47
CA PRO A 77 0.04 -14.02 -14.80
C PRO A 77 1.25 -14.85 -14.38
N GLN A 78 0.96 -16.02 -13.82
CA GLN A 78 2.00 -16.87 -13.24
C GLN A 78 3.11 -17.19 -14.27
N HIS A 79 4.37 -17.10 -13.83
CA HIS A 79 5.59 -17.30 -14.64
C HIS A 79 5.90 -16.22 -15.70
N GLN A 80 5.16 -15.13 -15.79
CA GLN A 80 5.52 -14.04 -16.71
C GLN A 80 6.56 -13.08 -16.13
N PHE A 81 6.68 -13.02 -14.80
CA PHE A 81 7.71 -12.24 -14.14
C PHE A 81 8.97 -13.09 -13.92
N GLN A 82 10.11 -12.59 -14.41
CA GLN A 82 11.44 -13.10 -14.11
C GLN A 82 12.23 -11.98 -13.45
N GLU A 83 12.79 -12.26 -12.29
CA GLU A 83 13.67 -11.34 -11.59
C GLU A 83 14.93 -11.13 -12.44
N ILE A 84 15.22 -9.88 -12.80
CA ILE A 84 16.31 -9.52 -13.74
C ILE A 84 17.70 -9.88 -13.14
N ASP A 85 17.80 -10.06 -11.83
CA ASP A 85 19.04 -10.41 -11.11
C ASP A 85 19.49 -11.88 -11.25
N ASN A 86 18.80 -12.70 -12.05
CA ASN A 86 19.23 -14.06 -12.39
C ASN A 86 19.57 -14.25 -13.88
N ILE A 87 20.16 -13.23 -14.52
CA ILE A 87 20.90 -13.44 -15.78
C ILE A 87 22.34 -13.80 -15.39
N GLN A 88 22.57 -15.12 -15.27
CA GLN A 88 23.90 -15.72 -15.12
C GLN A 88 24.66 -15.73 -16.44
#